data_AF-A0AAU8A1H8-F1
#
_entry.id   AF-A0AAU8A1H8-F1
#
_cell.length_a   1.000
_cell.length_b   1.000
_cell.length_c   1.000
_cell.angle_alpha   90.00
_cell.angle_beta   90.00
_cell.angle_gamma   90.00
#
_symmetry.space_group_name_H-M   'P 1'
#
loop_
_entity.id
_entity.type
_entity.pdbx_description
1 polymer ?
#
loop_
_entity_poly.entity_id
_entity_poly.type
_entity_poly.pdbx_seq_one_letter_code
_entity_poly.pdbx_strand_id
1 'polypeptide(L)'
;MPSTRTLASIPAPSVARLEARISNDLHALLKRAAELQGRTMTDFIVSAVQEAAVAAIEQSEIIRLNQENQTRFVNALMEPAKPNAALKKAFDRRQKLLKSSAF
;
A
#
# COMPACT_ATOMS: atom_id res chain seq x y z
N MET A 1 -39.52 24.38 21.83
CA MET A 1 -39.11 24.12 20.43
C MET A 1 -37.99 23.08 20.46
N PRO A 2 -38.22 21.83 20.05
CA PRO A 2 -37.16 20.81 19.98
C PRO A 2 -36.39 20.94 18.66
N SER A 3 -35.07 21.14 18.75
CA SER A 3 -34.18 21.18 17.60
C SER A 3 -34.11 19.82 16.90
N THR A 4 -34.35 19.82 15.59
CA THR A 4 -34.20 18.66 14.71
C THR A 4 -32.73 18.29 14.58
N ARG A 5 -32.39 17.07 15.00
CA ARG A 5 -31.10 16.43 14.77
C ARG A 5 -31.06 15.92 13.33
N THR A 6 -30.42 16.66 12.44
CA THR A 6 -30.13 16.23 11.07
C THR A 6 -29.32 14.94 11.11
N LEU A 7 -29.88 13.84 10.57
CA LEU A 7 -29.16 12.60 10.32
C LEU A 7 -28.12 12.87 9.23
N ALA A 8 -26.84 12.65 9.56
CA ALA A 8 -25.75 12.67 8.59
C ALA A 8 -26.04 11.63 7.49
N SER A 9 -26.22 12.10 6.26
CA SER A 9 -26.34 11.24 5.09
C SER A 9 -25.05 10.44 4.94
N ILE A 10 -25.13 9.11 4.96
CA ILE A 10 -24.02 8.24 4.57
C ILE A 10 -23.72 8.58 3.10
N PRO A 11 -22.51 9.07 2.75
CA PRO A 11 -22.21 9.39 1.37
C PRO A 11 -22.27 8.09 0.55
N ALA A 12 -23.06 8.13 -0.54
CA ALA A 12 -23.07 7.07 -1.55
C ALA A 12 -21.63 6.80 -2.02
N PRO A 13 -21.29 5.56 -2.43
CA PRO A 13 -19.94 5.24 -2.90
C PRO A 13 -19.57 6.20 -4.04
N SER A 14 -18.54 7.02 -3.81
CA SER A 14 -18.06 7.97 -4.81
C SER A 14 -17.40 7.19 -5.94
N VAL A 15 -18.10 7.04 -7.06
CA VAL A 15 -17.56 6.44 -8.28
C VAL A 15 -16.53 7.40 -8.87
N ALA A 16 -15.28 6.96 -8.97
CA ALA A 16 -14.22 7.68 -9.67
C ALA A 16 -14.10 7.20 -11.12
N ARG A 17 -13.92 8.11 -12.08
CA ARG A 17 -13.72 7.77 -13.50
C ARG A 17 -12.23 7.68 -13.80
N LEU A 18 -11.82 6.58 -14.41
CA LEU A 18 -10.48 6.39 -14.95
C LEU A 18 -10.46 6.93 -16.40
N GLU A 19 -9.68 7.98 -16.64
CA GLU A 19 -9.45 8.53 -17.98
C GLU A 19 -8.00 8.30 -18.38
N ALA A 20 -7.78 7.51 -19.43
CA ALA A 20 -6.45 7.25 -19.97
C ALA A 20 -6.51 7.26 -21.50
N ARG A 21 -5.52 7.90 -22.13
CA ARG A 21 -5.32 7.83 -23.58
C ARG A 21 -4.41 6.65 -23.88
N ILE A 22 -4.86 5.76 -24.75
CA ILE A 22 -4.09 4.59 -25.19
C ILE A 22 -3.90 4.64 -26.71
N SER A 23 -2.83 4.01 -27.19
CA SER A 23 -2.64 3.81 -28.63
C SER A 23 -3.69 2.86 -29.20
N ASN A 24 -3.93 2.95 -30.51
CA ASN A 24 -4.82 2.04 -31.21
C ASN A 24 -4.36 0.58 -31.10
N ASP A 25 -3.04 0.33 -31.14
CA ASP A 25 -2.48 -1.01 -31.01
C ASP A 25 -2.77 -1.61 -29.63
N LEU A 26 -2.62 -0.82 -28.57
CA LEU A 26 -2.94 -1.25 -27.22
C LEU A 26 -4.45 -1.52 -27.08
N HIS A 27 -5.29 -0.66 -27.66
CA HIS A 27 -6.74 -0.88 -27.68
C HIS A 27 -7.12 -2.21 -28.37
N ALA A 28 -6.53 -2.50 -29.53
CA ALA A 28 -6.78 -3.75 -30.25
C ALA A 28 -6.34 -4.99 -29.43
N LEU A 29 -5.19 -4.90 -28.77
CA LEU A 29 -4.69 -5.95 -27.88
C LEU A 29 -5.62 -6.19 -26.69
N LEU A 30 -6.01 -5.13 -25.99
CA LEU A 30 -6.92 -5.21 -24.83
C LEU A 30 -8.28 -5.79 -25.23
N LYS A 31 -8.83 -5.37 -26.37
CA LYS A 31 -10.08 -5.92 -26.90
C LYS A 31 -9.96 -7.42 -27.14
N ARG A 32 -8.88 -7.86 -27.81
CA ARG A 32 -8.64 -9.28 -28.09
C ARG A 32 -8.47 -10.09 -26.81
N ALA A 33 -7.74 -9.57 -25.82
CA ALA A 33 -7.55 -10.24 -24.54
C ALA A 33 -8.87 -10.40 -23.75
N ALA A 34 -9.72 -9.36 -23.76
CA ALA A 34 -11.03 -9.40 -23.15
C ALA A 34 -11.96 -10.44 -23.83
N GLU A 35 -11.98 -10.46 -25.17
CA GLU A 35 -12.71 -11.46 -25.96
C GLU A 35 -12.29 -12.89 -25.62
N LEU A 36 -10.98 -13.15 -25.52
CA LEU A 36 -10.45 -14.47 -25.17
C LEU A 36 -10.86 -14.93 -23.77
N GLN A 37 -11.11 -14.00 -22.85
CA GLN A 37 -11.55 -14.29 -21.48
C GLN A 37 -13.07 -14.22 -21.33
N GLY A 38 -13.82 -13.99 -22.42
CA GLY A 38 -15.28 -13.95 -22.40
C GLY A 38 -15.86 -12.77 -21.60
N ARG A 39 -15.11 -11.68 -21.44
CA ARG A 39 -15.53 -10.50 -20.67
C ARG A 39 -15.46 -9.22 -21.49
N THR A 40 -16.11 -8.17 -21.00
CA THR A 40 -16.05 -6.85 -21.65
C THR A 40 -14.66 -6.25 -21.49
N MET A 41 -14.26 -5.39 -22.44
CA MET A 41 -12.96 -4.72 -22.39
C MET A 41 -12.83 -3.83 -21.14
N THR A 42 -13.90 -3.15 -20.74
CA THR A 42 -13.92 -2.34 -19.51
C THR A 42 -13.67 -3.20 -18.28
N ASP A 43 -14.38 -4.33 -18.15
CA ASP A 43 -14.21 -5.26 -17.04
C ASP A 43 -12.79 -5.85 -16.99
N PHE A 44 -12.26 -6.24 -18.16
CA PHE A 44 -10.87 -6.69 -18.30
C PHE A 44 -9.88 -5.65 -17.78
N ILE A 45 -10.01 -4.39 -18.21
CA ILE A 45 -9.10 -3.31 -17.81
C ILE A 45 -9.20 -3.03 -16.31
N VAL A 46 -10.41 -2.97 -15.76
CA VAL A 46 -10.62 -2.68 -14.33
C VAL A 46 -9.99 -3.78 -13.45
N SER A 47 -10.22 -5.05 -13.80
CA SER A 47 -9.61 -6.20 -13.11
C SER A 47 -8.09 -6.18 -13.20
N ALA A 48 -7.53 -5.97 -14.40
CA ALA A 48 -6.08 -5.92 -14.59
C ALA A 48 -5.42 -4.77 -13.82
N VAL A 49 -6.06 -3.58 -13.81
CA VAL A 49 -5.57 -2.42 -13.06
C VAL A 49 -5.61 -2.69 -11.56
N GLN A 50 -6.68 -3.33 -11.06
CA GLN A 50 -6.78 -3.68 -9.64
C GLN A 50 -5.70 -4.68 -9.22
N GLU A 51 -5.49 -5.74 -10.00
CA GLU A 51 -4.43 -6.72 -9.75
C GLU A 51 -3.05 -6.08 -9.75
N ALA A 52 -2.76 -5.23 -10.74
CA ALA A 52 -1.48 -4.52 -10.82
C ALA A 52 -1.26 -3.55 -9.65
N ALA A 53 -2.31 -2.84 -9.22
CA ALA A 53 -2.25 -1.94 -8.08
C ALA A 53 -1.97 -2.68 -6.78
N VAL A 54 -2.67 -3.80 -6.52
CA VAL A 54 -2.43 -4.64 -5.33
C VAL A 54 -1.01 -5.18 -5.34
N ALA A 55 -0.56 -5.74 -6.46
CA ALA A 55 0.79 -6.27 -6.59
C ALA A 55 1.87 -5.19 -6.33
N ALA A 56 1.68 -3.98 -6.86
CA ALA A 56 2.61 -2.88 -6.63
C ALA A 56 2.69 -2.45 -5.16
N ILE A 57 1.55 -2.40 -4.46
CA ILE A 57 1.49 -2.08 -3.03
C ILE A 57 2.19 -3.18 -2.23
N GLU A 58 1.83 -4.45 -2.47
CA GLU A 58 2.43 -5.59 -1.79
C GLU A 58 3.95 -5.62 -1.95
N GLN A 59 4.44 -5.31 -3.14
CA GLN A 59 5.87 -5.32 -3.43
C GLN A 59 6.62 -4.19 -2.72
N SER A 60 5.93 -3.11 -2.36
CA SER A 60 6.49 -2.00 -1.58
C SER A 60 6.39 -2.19 -0.06
N GLU A 61 5.36 -2.87 0.42
CA GLU A 61 5.05 -2.98 1.85
C GLU A 61 5.41 -4.34 2.48
N ILE A 62 5.49 -5.41 1.68
CA ILE A 62 5.71 -6.77 2.20
C ILE A 62 7.20 -7.14 2.11
N ILE A 63 7.82 -7.27 3.27
CA ILE A 63 9.15 -7.90 3.38
C ILE A 63 8.97 -9.41 3.29
N ARG A 64 9.19 -9.98 2.10
CA ARG A 64 9.19 -11.44 1.90
C ARG A 64 10.49 -12.04 2.45
N LEU A 65 10.41 -12.73 3.58
CA LEU A 65 11.54 -13.44 4.18
C LEU A 65 11.54 -14.91 3.73
N ASN A 66 12.70 -15.44 3.36
CA ASN A 66 12.89 -16.88 3.21
C ASN A 66 12.86 -17.57 4.59
N GLN A 67 12.84 -18.90 4.61
CA GLN A 67 12.68 -19.66 5.86
C GLN A 67 13.78 -19.36 6.89
N GLU A 68 15.04 -19.24 6.45
CA GLU A 68 16.15 -18.89 7.36
C GLU A 68 15.95 -17.50 7.99
N ASN A 69 15.58 -16.52 7.16
CA ASN A 69 15.35 -15.16 7.62
C ASN A 69 14.11 -15.06 8.51
N GLN A 70 13.07 -15.87 8.27
CA GLN A 70 11.91 -15.96 9.17
C GLN A 70 12.34 -16.46 10.56
N THR A 71 13.14 -17.53 10.64
CA THR A 71 13.66 -18.04 11.92
C THR A 71 14.51 -16.98 12.63
N ARG A 72 15.41 -16.32 11.91
CA ARG A 72 16.24 -15.23 12.48
C ARG A 72 15.37 -14.07 12.99
N PHE A 73 14.34 -13.69 12.24
CA PHE A 73 13.43 -12.62 12.61
C PHE A 73 12.61 -12.96 13.86
N VAL A 74 12.03 -14.17 13.92
CA VAL A 74 11.29 -14.63 15.10
C VAL A 74 12.20 -14.73 16.32
N ASN A 75 13.41 -15.27 16.18
CA ASN A 75 14.37 -15.32 17.28
C ASN A 75 14.75 -13.92 17.77
N ALA A 76 14.91 -12.95 16.87
CA ALA A 76 15.19 -11.57 17.25
C ALA A 76 14.01 -10.87 17.96
N LEU A 77 12.77 -11.30 17.71
CA LEU A 77 11.58 -10.81 18.43
C LEU A 77 11.46 -11.45 19.82
N MET A 78 11.70 -12.76 19.91
CA MET A 78 11.59 -13.52 21.16
C MET A 78 12.74 -13.24 22.12
N GLU A 79 13.95 -13.07 21.58
CA GLU A 79 15.16 -12.76 22.34
C GLU A 79 15.85 -11.53 21.75
N PRO A 80 15.35 -10.33 22.07
CA PRO A 80 15.91 -9.10 21.54
C PRO A 80 17.33 -8.86 22.05
N ALA A 81 18.28 -8.72 21.14
CA ALA A 81 19.66 -8.43 21.48
C ALA A 81 19.79 -7.06 22.17
N LYS A 82 20.68 -6.97 23.17
CA LYS A 82 20.96 -5.71 23.85
C LYS A 82 21.54 -4.68 22.86
N PRO A 83 21.16 -3.40 22.96
CA PRO A 83 21.74 -2.34 22.14
C PRO A 83 23.27 -2.34 22.21
N ASN A 84 23.93 -2.39 21.06
CA ASN A 84 25.38 -2.30 21.00
C ASN A 84 25.87 -0.86 21.29
N ALA A 85 27.19 -0.68 21.49
CA ALA A 85 27.75 0.62 21.85
C ALA A 85 27.48 1.71 20.79
N ALA A 86 27.43 1.35 19.50
CA ALA A 86 27.10 2.28 18.43
C ALA A 86 25.64 2.74 18.49
N LEU A 87 24.72 1.82 18.74
CA LEU A 87 23.30 2.12 18.87
C LEU A 87 23.01 3.01 20.08
N LYS A 88 23.68 2.75 21.22
CA LYS A 88 23.62 3.63 22.41
C LYS A 88 24.07 5.06 22.07
N LYS A 89 25.24 5.22 21.43
CA LYS A 89 25.74 6.53 20.99
C LYS A 89 24.76 7.24 20.04
N ALA A 90 24.10 6.50 19.14
CA ALA A 90 23.11 7.05 18.22
C ALA A 90 21.86 7.58 18.97
N PHE A 91 21.37 6.83 19.98
CA PHE A 91 20.28 7.29 20.85
C PHE A 91 20.67 8.56 21.62
N ASP A 92 21.87 8.61 22.20
CA ASP A 92 22.36 9.80 22.92
C ASP A 92 22.44 11.02 22.00
N ARG A 93 22.94 10.84 20.77
CA ARG A 93 23.01 11.90 19.75
C ARG A 93 21.62 12.40 19.38
N ARG A 94 20.65 11.51 19.16
CA ARG A 94 19.26 11.87 18.87
C ARG A 94 18.64 12.66 20.02
N GLN A 95 18.82 12.23 21.27
CA GLN A 95 18.29 12.94 22.43
C GLN A 95 18.88 14.36 22.56
N LYS A 96 20.18 14.54 22.29
CA LYS A 96 20.79 15.88 22.28
C LYS A 96 20.19 16.78 21.21
N LEU A 97 19.96 16.25 19.99
CA LEU A 97 19.32 17.01 18.90
C LEU A 97 17.89 17.43 19.27
N LEU A 98 17.08 16.50 19.81
CA LEU A 98 15.70 16.80 20.20
C LEU A 98 15.60 17.79 21.36
N LYS A 99 16.57 17.77 22.30
CA LYS A 99 16.63 18.76 23.39
C LYS A 99 17.14 20.12 22.92
N SER A 100 17.99 20.15 21.90
CA SER A 100 18.52 21.38 21.31
C SER A 100 17.55 22.06 20.33
N SER A 101 16.58 21.34 19.78
CA SER A 101 15.56 21.89 18.87
C SER A 101 14.27 22.33 19.57
N ALA A 102 14.24 22.30 20.90
CA ALA A 102 13.08 22.67 21.72
C ALA A 102 13.13 24.12 22.22
N PHE A 103 13.94 24.99 21.59
CA PHE A 103 14.01 26.42 21.84
C PHE A 103 13.93 27.18 20.52
#